data_AF-A0A1S8CP01-F1
#
_entry.id   AF-A0A1S8CP01-F1
#
_cell.length_a   1.000
_cell.length_b   1.000
_cell.length_c   1.000
_cell.angle_alpha   90.00
_cell.angle_beta   90.00
_cell.angle_gamma   90.00
#
_symmetry.space_group_name_H-M   'P 1'
#
loop_
_entity.id
_entity.type
_entity.pdbx_description
1 polymer ?
#
loop_
_entity_poly.entity_id
_entity_poly.type
_entity_poly.pdbx_seq_one_letter_code
_entity_poly.pdbx_strand_id
1 'polypeptide(L)'
;MTNSDVISVLSIFKKSRELLISRTIEQSPDFYRGLFDYEENSSALSLLFEKEKTIFINHHFDQIDEISKSKTTFYFFKTGVEKLFSSLSNGESVTIESEQFIQRMSEKLSILDSLLKIENKSENGLNTLRYHMSRDSRIFEREISKLTNNTK
;
A
#
# COMPACT_ATOMS: atom_id res chain seq x y z
N MET A 1 -17.35 5.82 -30.66
CA MET A 1 -16.04 5.52 -30.06
C MET A 1 -15.21 4.82 -31.10
N THR A 2 -14.00 5.29 -31.37
CA THR A 2 -13.10 4.70 -32.37
C THR A 2 -12.25 3.59 -31.78
N ASN A 3 -11.64 2.74 -32.61
CA ASN A 3 -10.66 1.76 -32.12
C ASN A 3 -9.48 2.42 -31.39
N SER A 4 -9.08 3.61 -31.84
CA SER A 4 -8.02 4.39 -31.19
C SER A 4 -8.40 4.83 -29.78
N ASP A 5 -9.68 5.20 -29.56
CA ASP A 5 -10.21 5.57 -28.24
C ASP A 5 -10.22 4.38 -27.27
N VAL A 6 -10.53 3.18 -27.77
CA VAL A 6 -10.48 1.96 -26.95
C VAL A 6 -9.05 1.63 -26.57
N ILE A 7 -8.13 1.71 -27.53
CA ILE A 7 -6.70 1.43 -27.32
C ILE A 7 -6.10 2.40 -26.30
N SER A 8 -6.46 3.69 -26.33
CA SER A 8 -5.94 4.65 -25.35
C SER A 8 -6.40 4.33 -23.93
N VAL A 9 -7.68 3.97 -23.74
CA VAL A 9 -8.20 3.56 -22.42
C VAL A 9 -7.54 2.26 -21.94
N LEU A 10 -7.38 1.27 -22.81
CA LEU A 10 -6.68 0.02 -22.48
C LEU A 10 -5.20 0.24 -22.14
N SER A 11 -4.54 1.21 -22.79
CA SER A 11 -3.17 1.60 -22.49
C SER A 11 -3.03 2.11 -21.05
N ILE A 12 -4.02 2.87 -20.57
CA ILE A 12 -4.01 3.39 -19.18
C ILE A 12 -4.21 2.26 -18.18
N PHE A 13 -5.17 1.36 -18.41
CA PHE A 13 -5.31 0.16 -17.58
C PHE A 13 -4.04 -0.71 -17.58
N LYS A 14 -3.38 -0.83 -18.73
CA LYS A 14 -2.11 -1.55 -18.85
C LYS A 14 -1.02 -0.89 -17.99
N LYS A 15 -0.84 0.43 -18.08
CA LYS A 15 0.17 1.17 -17.30
C LYS A 15 -0.07 1.04 -15.78
N SER A 16 -1.32 1.17 -15.32
CA SER A 16 -1.65 0.95 -13.90
C SER A 16 -1.35 -0.47 -13.43
N ARG A 17 -1.60 -1.46 -14.28
CA ARG A 17 -1.23 -2.85 -13.99
C ARG A 17 0.29 -3.02 -13.96
N GLU A 18 1.03 -2.41 -14.88
CA GLU A 18 2.49 -2.44 -14.89
C GLU A 18 3.07 -1.84 -13.61
N LEU A 19 2.52 -0.72 -13.11
CA LEU A 19 2.90 -0.13 -11.83
C LEU A 19 2.68 -1.10 -10.66
N LEU A 20 1.51 -1.74 -10.59
CA LEU A 20 1.22 -2.73 -9.54
C LEU A 20 2.22 -3.89 -9.56
N ILE A 21 2.52 -4.38 -10.77
CA ILE A 21 3.47 -5.49 -10.97
C ILE A 21 4.89 -5.05 -10.58
N SER A 22 5.36 -3.88 -11.03
CA SER A 22 6.71 -3.41 -10.73
C SER A 22 6.90 -3.21 -9.22
N ARG A 23 5.93 -2.60 -8.53
CA ARG A 23 5.95 -2.45 -7.06
C ARG A 23 6.11 -3.78 -6.33
N THR A 24 5.58 -4.86 -6.89
CA THR A 24 5.69 -6.22 -6.33
C THR A 24 7.04 -6.87 -6.70
N ILE A 25 7.41 -6.87 -7.98
CA ILE A 25 8.65 -7.51 -8.47
C ILE A 25 9.90 -6.83 -7.90
N GLU A 26 9.91 -5.51 -7.89
CA GLU A 26 11.04 -4.69 -7.42
C GLU A 26 11.07 -4.53 -5.91
N GLN A 27 10.13 -5.17 -5.20
CA GLN A 27 10.01 -5.10 -3.76
C GLN A 27 10.00 -3.66 -3.24
N SER A 28 9.04 -2.86 -3.74
CA SER A 28 8.90 -1.44 -3.40
C SER A 28 9.14 -1.24 -1.89
N PRO A 29 10.19 -0.51 -1.49
CA PRO A 29 10.66 -0.50 -0.10
C PRO A 29 9.57 -0.17 0.91
N ASP A 30 8.72 0.80 0.61
CA ASP A 30 7.63 1.23 1.51
C ASP A 30 6.56 0.16 1.73
N PHE A 31 6.27 -0.67 0.72
CA PHE A 31 5.28 -1.74 0.83
C PHE A 31 5.88 -2.96 1.54
N TYR A 32 7.04 -3.43 1.08
CA TYR A 32 7.68 -4.62 1.63
C TYR A 32 8.16 -4.42 3.06
N ARG A 33 8.68 -3.24 3.39
CA ARG A 33 8.98 -2.90 4.77
C ARG A 33 7.73 -2.97 5.65
N GLY A 34 6.61 -2.44 5.17
CA GLY A 34 5.32 -2.52 5.89
C GLY A 34 4.88 -3.95 6.15
N LEU A 35 5.14 -4.90 5.23
CA LEU A 35 4.81 -6.32 5.44
C LEU A 35 5.54 -6.91 6.65
N PHE A 36 6.80 -6.52 6.87
CA PHE A 36 7.57 -6.94 8.04
C PHE A 36 7.20 -6.14 9.29
N ASP A 37 7.09 -4.82 9.17
CA ASP A 37 6.78 -3.92 10.30
C ASP A 37 5.39 -4.23 10.90
N TYR A 38 4.47 -4.80 10.12
CA TYR A 38 3.10 -5.13 10.54
C TYR A 38 2.77 -6.63 10.55
N GLU A 39 3.76 -7.52 10.47
CA GLU A 39 3.55 -8.97 10.38
C GLU A 39 2.65 -9.51 11.52
N GLU A 40 2.85 -9.00 12.74
CA GLU A 40 2.07 -9.40 13.93
C GLU A 40 0.82 -8.53 14.18
N ASN A 41 0.57 -7.50 13.35
CA ASN A 41 -0.54 -6.57 13.49
C ASN A 41 -1.46 -6.64 12.25
N SER A 42 -2.45 -7.52 12.32
CA SER A 42 -3.40 -7.77 11.21
C SER A 42 -4.18 -6.52 10.78
N SER A 43 -4.49 -5.61 11.71
CA SER A 43 -5.16 -4.34 11.42
C SER A 43 -4.27 -3.40 10.62
N ALA A 44 -3.01 -3.22 11.05
CA ALA A 44 -2.04 -2.40 10.33
C ALA A 44 -1.69 -3.01 8.96
N LEU A 45 -1.60 -4.34 8.87
CA LEU A 45 -1.41 -5.05 7.61
C LEU A 45 -2.59 -4.85 6.65
N SER A 46 -3.83 -4.86 7.18
CA SER A 46 -5.02 -4.55 6.38
C SER A 46 -5.01 -3.11 5.86
N LEU A 47 -4.57 -2.15 6.68
CA LEU A 47 -4.40 -0.75 6.26
C LEU A 47 -3.33 -0.60 5.18
N LEU A 48 -2.23 -1.34 5.28
CA LEU A 48 -1.17 -1.37 4.26
C LEU A 48 -1.71 -1.87 2.91
N PHE A 49 -2.47 -2.97 2.91
CA PHE A 49 -3.08 -3.48 1.67
C PHE A 49 -4.12 -2.50 1.10
N GLU A 50 -4.92 -1.86 1.95
CA GLU A 50 -5.88 -0.84 1.49
C GLU A 50 -5.17 0.39 0.91
N LYS A 51 -3.99 0.74 1.43
CA LYS A 51 -3.12 1.79 0.87
C LYS A 51 -2.63 1.39 -0.52
N GLU A 52 -2.10 0.19 -0.70
CA GLU A 52 -1.65 -0.27 -2.03
C GLU A 52 -2.79 -0.35 -3.04
N LYS A 53 -3.96 -0.84 -2.63
CA LYS A 53 -5.18 -0.81 -3.44
C LYS A 53 -5.51 0.61 -3.87
N THR A 54 -5.50 1.56 -2.93
CA THR A 54 -5.80 2.97 -3.19
C THR A 54 -4.78 3.61 -4.14
N ILE A 55 -3.49 3.32 -4.00
CA ILE A 55 -2.43 3.75 -4.92
C ILE A 55 -2.72 3.24 -6.34
N PHE A 56 -3.01 1.94 -6.48
CA PHE A 56 -3.30 1.32 -7.77
C PHE A 56 -4.50 1.99 -8.48
N ILE A 57 -5.57 2.28 -7.73
CA ILE A 57 -6.75 2.95 -8.29
C ILE A 57 -6.43 4.39 -8.68
N ASN A 58 -5.75 5.14 -7.81
CA ASN A 58 -5.39 6.54 -8.06
C ASN A 58 -4.58 6.70 -9.34
N HIS A 59 -3.68 5.75 -9.61
CA HIS A 59 -2.85 5.82 -10.79
C HIS A 59 -3.61 5.85 -12.13
N HIS A 60 -4.84 5.32 -12.18
CA HIS A 60 -5.66 5.41 -13.38
C HIS A 60 -6.08 6.86 -13.68
N PHE A 61 -6.20 7.70 -12.66
CA PHE A 61 -6.62 9.10 -12.78
C PHE A 61 -5.46 10.05 -13.10
N ASP A 62 -4.21 9.65 -12.82
CA ASP A 62 -3.01 10.44 -13.15
C ASP A 62 -2.87 10.72 -14.65
N GLN A 63 -3.53 9.92 -15.50
CA GLN A 63 -3.47 10.02 -16.96
C GLN A 63 -4.81 10.40 -17.59
N ILE A 64 -5.75 10.91 -16.80
CA ILE A 64 -7.10 11.20 -17.27
C ILE A 64 -7.15 12.30 -18.33
N ASP A 65 -6.19 13.22 -18.29
CA ASP A 65 -6.04 14.31 -19.26
C ASP A 65 -5.78 13.80 -20.69
N GLU A 66 -5.22 12.59 -20.84
CA GLU A 66 -5.02 11.96 -22.15
C GLU A 66 -6.36 11.50 -22.78
N ILE A 67 -7.39 11.26 -21.95
CA ILE A 67 -8.68 10.66 -22.34
C ILE A 67 -9.84 11.67 -22.32
N SER A 68 -9.72 12.74 -21.54
CA SER A 68 -10.80 13.71 -21.27
C SER A 68 -11.29 14.48 -22.50
N LYS A 69 -10.56 14.40 -23.63
CA LYS A 69 -10.87 15.07 -24.89
C LYS A 69 -12.17 14.60 -25.55
N SER A 70 -12.64 13.39 -25.24
CA SER A 70 -13.88 12.80 -25.78
C SER A 70 -14.78 12.32 -24.66
N LYS A 71 -16.02 12.86 -24.60
CA LYS A 71 -17.02 12.46 -23.60
C LYS A 71 -17.30 10.96 -23.61
N THR A 72 -17.35 10.35 -24.79
CA THR A 72 -17.60 8.91 -24.93
C THR A 72 -16.42 8.08 -24.43
N THR A 73 -15.19 8.51 -24.72
CA THR A 73 -13.98 7.82 -24.29
C THR A 73 -13.80 7.92 -22.77
N PHE A 74 -14.05 9.11 -22.20
CA PHE A 74 -14.08 9.32 -20.77
C PHE A 74 -15.14 8.45 -20.07
N TYR A 75 -16.35 8.36 -20.63
CA TYR A 75 -17.41 7.50 -20.07
C TYR A 75 -16.97 6.02 -20.05
N PHE A 76 -16.38 5.53 -21.13
CA PHE A 76 -15.87 4.16 -21.20
C PHE A 76 -14.76 3.89 -20.17
N PHE A 77 -13.79 4.80 -20.05
CA PHE A 77 -12.77 4.75 -19.01
C PHE A 77 -13.39 4.72 -17.61
N LYS A 78 -14.26 5.68 -17.31
CA LYS A 78 -14.95 5.81 -16.02
C LYS A 78 -15.66 4.51 -15.65
N THR A 79 -16.49 3.97 -16.54
CA THR A 79 -17.21 2.71 -16.29
C THR A 79 -16.26 1.54 -16.09
N GLY A 80 -15.12 1.50 -16.79
CA GLY A 80 -14.09 0.49 -16.57
C GLY A 80 -13.49 0.56 -15.16
N VAL A 81 -13.13 1.78 -14.70
CA VAL A 81 -12.59 1.99 -13.34
C VAL A 81 -13.64 1.69 -12.27
N GLU A 82 -14.90 2.09 -12.46
CA GLU A 82 -16.01 1.78 -11.53
C GLU A 82 -16.20 0.27 -11.36
N LYS A 83 -16.19 -0.48 -12.47
CA LYS A 83 -16.29 -1.96 -12.44
C LYS A 83 -15.09 -2.59 -11.74
N LEU A 84 -13.89 -2.10 -12.03
CA LEU A 84 -12.67 -2.55 -11.35
C LEU A 84 -12.77 -2.29 -9.85
N PHE A 85 -13.15 -1.09 -9.44
CA PHE A 85 -13.25 -0.76 -8.02
C PHE A 85 -14.32 -1.57 -7.31
N SER A 86 -15.48 -1.77 -7.94
CA SER A 86 -16.54 -2.62 -7.40
C SER A 86 -16.07 -4.07 -7.21
N SER A 87 -15.26 -4.59 -8.14
CA SER A 87 -14.66 -5.93 -8.01
C SER A 87 -13.67 -6.04 -6.84
N LEU A 88 -12.96 -4.95 -6.52
CA LEU A 88 -12.00 -4.90 -5.41
C LEU A 88 -12.65 -4.60 -4.06
N SER A 89 -13.90 -4.14 -4.04
CA SER A 89 -14.65 -3.75 -2.84
C SER A 89 -15.81 -4.71 -2.57
N ASN A 90 -15.60 -6.01 -2.82
CA ASN A 90 -16.59 -7.07 -2.55
C ASN A 90 -17.98 -6.84 -3.18
N GLY A 91 -18.03 -6.17 -4.32
CA GLY A 91 -19.28 -5.90 -5.05
C GLY A 91 -20.01 -4.63 -4.63
N GLU A 92 -19.46 -3.82 -3.72
CA GLU A 92 -20.00 -2.49 -3.44
C GLU A 92 -19.92 -1.61 -4.70
N SER A 93 -21.08 -1.15 -5.16
CA SER A 93 -21.17 -0.27 -6.33
C SER A 93 -20.58 1.08 -6.00
N VAL A 94 -19.66 1.54 -6.86
CA VAL A 94 -19.07 2.87 -6.72
C VAL A 94 -19.27 3.66 -7.99
N THR A 95 -19.75 4.89 -7.81
CA THR A 95 -19.98 5.84 -8.88
C THR A 95 -18.96 6.97 -8.78
N ILE A 96 -18.21 7.19 -9.86
CA ILE A 96 -17.23 8.29 -9.97
C ILE A 96 -17.97 9.51 -10.52
N GLU A 97 -18.62 10.28 -9.65
CA GLU A 97 -19.52 11.35 -10.09
C GLU A 97 -18.81 12.65 -10.49
N SER A 98 -17.58 12.91 -10.01
CA SER A 98 -16.85 14.15 -10.32
C SER A 98 -15.35 14.10 -9.96
N GLU A 99 -14.61 15.17 -10.26
CA GLU A 99 -13.25 15.44 -9.74
C GLU A 99 -13.14 15.28 -8.22
N GLN A 100 -14.23 15.48 -7.48
CA GLN A 100 -14.26 15.26 -6.03
C GLN A 100 -13.95 13.80 -5.65
N PHE A 101 -14.23 12.83 -6.53
CA PHE A 101 -13.84 11.44 -6.29
C PHE A 101 -12.33 11.29 -6.27
N ILE A 102 -11.62 11.90 -7.24
CA ILE A 102 -10.16 11.86 -7.33
C ILE A 102 -9.56 12.54 -6.09
N GLN A 103 -10.07 13.71 -5.72
CA GLN A 103 -9.64 14.42 -4.51
C GLN A 103 -9.85 13.56 -3.25
N ARG A 104 -11.03 12.94 -3.07
CA ARG A 104 -11.33 12.07 -1.93
C ARG A 104 -10.42 10.84 -1.87
N MET A 105 -10.02 10.31 -3.01
CA MET A 105 -9.08 9.19 -3.03
C MET A 105 -7.65 9.60 -2.67
N SER A 106 -7.23 10.81 -3.02
CA SER A 106 -5.98 11.39 -2.53
C SER A 106 -6.04 11.68 -1.01
N GLU A 107 -7.16 12.21 -0.52
CA GLU A 107 -7.41 12.39 0.91
C GLU A 107 -7.38 11.05 1.67
N LYS A 108 -7.96 9.99 1.08
CA LYS A 108 -7.91 8.63 1.63
C LYS A 108 -6.47 8.13 1.80
N LEU A 109 -5.58 8.35 0.84
CA LEU A 109 -4.16 8.00 1.00
C LEU A 109 -3.53 8.71 2.20
N SER A 110 -3.79 10.00 2.37
CA SER A 110 -3.29 10.79 3.50
C SER A 110 -3.81 10.27 4.85
N ILE A 111 -5.07 9.86 4.91
CA ILE A 111 -5.67 9.24 6.11
C ILE A 111 -5.01 7.91 6.42
N LEU A 112 -4.83 7.04 5.41
CA LEU A 112 -4.16 5.75 5.58
C LEU A 112 -2.72 5.91 6.08
N ASP A 113 -1.98 6.88 5.51
CA ASP A 113 -0.63 7.21 5.98
C ASP A 113 -0.61 7.68 7.43
N SER A 114 -1.61 8.45 7.83
CA SER A 114 -1.73 8.95 9.21
C SER A 114 -2.03 7.80 10.19
N LEU A 115 -2.89 6.86 9.82
CA LEU A 115 -3.19 5.68 10.62
C LEU A 115 -1.96 4.77 10.78
N LEU A 116 -1.26 4.48 9.67
CA LEU A 116 -0.01 3.69 9.71
C LEU A 116 1.08 4.37 10.54
N LYS A 117 1.16 5.71 10.53
CA LYS A 117 2.08 6.46 11.40
C LYS A 117 1.74 6.33 12.88
N ILE A 118 0.47 6.20 13.25
CA ILE A 118 0.06 5.96 14.64
C ILE A 118 0.55 4.59 15.09
N GLU A 119 0.37 3.57 14.24
CA GLU A 119 0.88 2.22 14.51
C GLU A 119 2.41 2.20 14.64
N ASN A 120 3.13 2.91 13.76
CA ASN A 120 4.60 3.03 13.84
C ASN A 120 5.09 3.81 15.07
N LYS A 121 4.26 4.72 15.61
CA LYS A 121 4.56 5.49 16.83
C LYS A 121 4.30 4.70 18.12
N SER A 122 3.87 3.44 18.04
CA SER A 122 3.97 2.48 19.13
C SER A 122 5.45 2.15 19.40
N GLU A 123 6.15 3.12 19.99
CA GLU A 123 7.55 3.14 20.39
C GLU A 123 7.91 2.05 21.43
N ASN A 124 6.91 1.27 21.85
CA ASN A 124 7.06 0.11 22.72
C ASN A 124 7.87 -1.01 22.06
N GLY A 125 7.78 -1.21 20.73
CA GLY A 125 8.46 -2.32 20.06
C GLY A 125 9.99 -2.20 20.11
N LEU A 126 10.52 -1.01 19.80
CA LEU A 126 11.96 -0.76 19.72
C LEU A 126 12.62 -0.76 21.12
N ASN A 127 11.93 -0.20 22.11
CA ASN A 127 12.38 -0.24 23.50
C ASN A 127 12.32 -1.66 24.08
N THR A 128 11.28 -2.44 23.74
CA THR A 128 11.17 -3.85 24.12
C THR A 128 12.26 -4.70 23.47
N LEU A 129 12.54 -4.49 22.17
CA LEU A 129 13.61 -5.18 21.47
C LEU A 129 14.99 -4.85 22.07
N ARG A 130 15.27 -3.57 22.32
CA ARG A 130 16.50 -3.12 23.01
C ARG A 130 16.63 -3.76 24.40
N TYR A 131 15.53 -3.84 25.14
CA TYR A 131 15.49 -4.51 26.44
C TYR A 131 15.84 -6.00 26.32
N HIS A 132 15.21 -6.73 25.39
CA HIS A 132 15.47 -8.15 25.17
C HIS A 132 16.92 -8.41 24.74
N MET A 133 17.45 -7.64 23.79
CA MET A 133 18.85 -7.75 23.36
C MET A 133 19.83 -7.51 24.53
N SER A 134 19.58 -6.48 25.35
CA SER A 134 20.43 -6.16 26.49
C SER A 134 20.36 -7.25 27.57
N ARG A 135 19.17 -7.76 27.86
CA ARG A 135 18.95 -8.88 28.79
C ARG A 135 19.70 -10.13 28.32
N ASP A 136 19.55 -10.51 27.07
CA ASP A 136 20.13 -11.74 26.53
C ASP A 136 21.66 -11.64 26.47
N SER A 137 22.20 -10.47 26.11
CA SER A 137 23.64 -10.19 26.18
C SER A 137 24.19 -10.36 27.60
N ARG A 138 23.48 -9.82 28.61
CA ARG A 138 23.88 -9.95 30.02
C ARG A 138 23.82 -11.39 30.52
N ILE A 139 22.79 -12.15 30.14
CA ILE A 139 22.69 -13.57 30.50
C ILE A 139 23.86 -14.33 29.88
N PHE A 140 24.14 -14.09 28.60
CA PHE A 140 25.26 -14.70 27.89
C PHE A 140 26.61 -14.39 28.57
N GLU A 141 26.91 -13.13 28.86
CA GLU A 141 28.11 -12.72 29.59
C GLU A 141 28.24 -13.46 30.93
N ARG A 142 27.12 -13.61 31.65
CA ARG A 142 27.08 -14.23 32.98
C ARG A 142 27.35 -15.73 32.90
N GLU A 143 26.79 -16.43 31.91
CA GLU A 143 27.03 -17.85 31.71
C GLU A 143 28.45 -18.13 31.19
N ILE A 144 28.96 -17.31 30.28
CA ILE A 144 30.37 -17.39 29.85
C ILE A 144 31.30 -17.18 31.04
N SER A 145 31.04 -16.16 31.87
CA SER A 145 31.87 -15.88 33.05
C SER A 145 31.86 -17.05 34.05
N LYS A 146 30.73 -17.74 34.23
CA LYS A 146 30.65 -18.95 35.07
C LYS A 146 31.49 -20.07 34.48
N LEU A 147 31.41 -20.30 33.17
CA LEU A 147 32.17 -21.35 32.49
C LEU A 147 33.69 -21.09 32.55
N THR A 148 34.11 -19.84 32.36
CA THR A 148 35.54 -19.46 32.37
C THR A 148 36.13 -19.33 33.77
N ASN A 149 35.31 -19.02 34.79
CA ASN A 149 35.78 -18.93 36.17
C ASN A 149 35.74 -20.26 36.92
N ASN A 150 34.93 -21.23 36.48
CA ASN A 150 34.91 -22.59 37.03
C ASN A 150 35.97 -23.52 36.39
N THR A 151 36.81 -23.02 35.49
CA THR A 151 37.91 -23.76 34.84
C THR A 151 39.29 -23.46 35.43
N LYS A 152 39.36 -22.95 36.67
CA LYS A 152 40.59 -22.81 37.46
C LYS A 152 40.62 -23.77 38.64
#